data_AF-A0A182F071-F1
#
_entry.id   AF-A0A182F071-F1
#
_cell.length_a   1.000
_cell.length_b   1.000
_cell.length_c   1.000
_cell.angle_alpha   90.00
_cell.angle_beta   90.00
_cell.angle_gamma   90.00
#
_symmetry.space_group_name_H-M   'P 1'
#
loop_
_entity.id
_entity.type
_entity.pdbx_description
1 polymer ?
#
loop_
_entity_poly.entity_id
_entity_poly.type
_entity_poly.pdbx_seq_one_letter_code
_entity_poly.pdbx_strand_id
1 'polypeptide(L)'
;MVPEVRYTLSTSFNQSAQPKTGRIIELLEEIKGLDLSLPDRNEPLEEQKKQYEVKKRIVKDKIKRLETYVGLDLIQQTTKATKKEEEG
;
A
#
# COMPACT_ATOMS: atom_id res chain seq x y z
N MET A 1 5.05 46.97 1.03
CA MET A 1 6.19 46.03 1.12
C MET A 1 5.78 44.96 2.14
N VAL A 2 5.30 43.81 1.67
CA VAL A 2 4.81 42.71 2.51
C VAL A 2 5.81 41.56 2.36
N PRO A 3 6.33 40.95 3.43
CA PRO A 3 7.32 39.91 3.29
C PRO A 3 6.64 38.62 2.80
N GLU A 4 7.10 38.16 1.63
CA GLU A 4 6.78 36.88 1.03
C GLU A 4 7.49 35.78 1.84
N VAL A 5 6.81 35.29 2.87
CA VAL A 5 7.29 34.17 3.70
C VAL A 5 7.07 32.88 2.92
N ARG A 6 8.05 32.60 2.05
CA ARG A 6 8.51 31.30 1.55
C ARG A 6 7.63 30.09 1.93
N TYR A 7 6.77 29.68 1.00
CA TYR A 7 6.08 28.38 0.93
C TYR A 7 7.05 27.19 0.68
N THR A 8 8.23 27.15 1.32
CA THR A 8 9.29 26.17 0.98
C THR A 8 9.36 24.96 1.92
N LEU A 9 8.44 24.81 2.88
CA LEU A 9 8.44 23.68 3.83
C LEU A 9 7.45 22.55 3.47
N SER A 10 6.63 22.68 2.43
CA SER A 10 5.59 21.69 2.08
C SER A 10 5.94 20.79 0.87
N THR A 11 7.03 21.08 0.15
CA THR A 11 7.38 20.34 -1.08
C THR A 11 8.29 19.14 -0.84
N SER A 12 9.11 19.13 0.21
CA SER A 12 10.09 18.06 0.46
C SER A 12 9.51 16.81 1.14
N PHE A 13 8.40 16.93 1.87
CA PHE A 13 7.73 15.77 2.50
C PHE A 13 7.00 14.91 1.45
N ASN A 14 6.45 15.55 0.42
CA ASN A 14 5.61 14.88 -0.58
C ASN A 14 6.39 14.06 -1.61
N GLN A 15 7.57 14.51 -2.05
CA GLN A 15 8.30 13.87 -3.16
C GLN A 15 8.78 12.45 -2.87
N SER A 16 9.15 12.14 -1.61
CA SER A 16 9.59 10.77 -1.25
C SER A 16 8.43 9.80 -0.99
N ALA A 17 7.22 10.32 -0.77
CA ALA A 17 6.01 9.53 -0.56
C ALA A 17 5.27 9.22 -1.87
N GLN A 18 5.38 10.07 -2.91
CA GLN A 18 4.66 9.88 -4.18
C GLN A 18 4.84 8.50 -4.83
N PRO A 19 6.05 7.90 -4.88
CA PRO A 19 6.21 6.56 -5.48
C PRO A 19 5.52 5.46 -4.67
N LYS A 20 5.36 5.63 -3.35
CA LYS A 20 4.69 4.65 -2.48
C LYS A 20 3.17 4.82 -2.55
N THR A 21 2.68 6.07 -2.53
CA THR A 21 1.26 6.37 -2.71
C THR A 21 0.77 5.87 -4.06
N GLY A 22 1.55 6.03 -5.14
CA GLY A 22 1.25 5.46 -6.45
C GLY A 22 1.09 3.94 -6.41
N ARG A 23 2.05 3.22 -5.80
CA ARG A 23 1.96 1.75 -5.66
C ARG A 23 0.78 1.28 -4.82
N ILE A 24 0.38 2.04 -3.80
CA ILE A 24 -0.82 1.72 -3.02
C ILE A 24 -2.08 1.95 -3.87
N ILE A 25 -2.14 3.03 -4.65
CA ILE A 25 -3.27 3.31 -5.56
C ILE A 25 -3.39 2.20 -6.61
N GLU A 26 -2.27 1.83 -7.26
CA GLU A 26 -2.23 0.71 -8.22
C GLU A 26 -2.72 -0.60 -7.58
N LEU A 27 -2.26 -0.92 -6.36
CA LEU A 27 -2.70 -2.10 -5.64
C LEU A 27 -4.21 -2.07 -5.32
N LEU A 28 -4.75 -0.90 -4.98
CA LEU A 28 -6.19 -0.74 -4.74
C LEU A 28 -7.00 -0.88 -6.03
N GLU A 29 -6.49 -0.42 -7.17
CA GLU A 29 -7.11 -0.64 -8.48
C GLU A 29 -7.10 -2.12 -8.86
N GLU A 30 -5.99 -2.82 -8.64
CA GLU A 30 -5.92 -4.28 -8.83
C GLU A 30 -6.95 -5.01 -7.95
N ILE A 31 -7.12 -4.60 -6.69
CA ILE A 31 -8.09 -5.20 -5.77
C ILE A 31 -9.53 -4.95 -6.24
N LYS A 32 -9.83 -3.76 -6.76
CA LYS A 32 -11.17 -3.45 -7.32
C LYS A 32 -11.54 -4.36 -8.48
N GLY A 33 -10.56 -4.84 -9.25
CA GLY A 33 -10.76 -5.77 -10.35
C GLY A 33 -10.92 -7.24 -9.94
N LEU A 34 -10.77 -7.58 -8.65
CA LEU A 34 -10.90 -8.96 -8.19
C LEU A 34 -12.37 -9.37 -8.06
N ASP A 35 -12.72 -10.47 -8.73
CA ASP A 35 -13.98 -11.14 -8.48
C ASP A 35 -13.91 -11.97 -7.18
N LEU A 36 -14.48 -11.41 -6.12
CA LEU A 36 -14.63 -12.04 -4.81
C LEU A 36 -16.08 -12.47 -4.54
N SER A 37 -16.89 -12.62 -5.59
CA SER A 37 -18.24 -13.19 -5.49
C SER A 37 -18.24 -14.56 -4.80
N LEU A 38 -19.38 -14.94 -4.24
CA LEU A 38 -19.56 -16.29 -3.72
C LEU A 38 -19.47 -17.31 -4.87
N PRO A 39 -18.89 -18.50 -4.64
CA PRO A 39 -18.93 -19.59 -5.62
C PRO A 39 -20.35 -19.93 -6.03
N ASP A 40 -20.54 -20.43 -7.25
CA ASP A 40 -21.84 -20.88 -7.71
C ASP A 40 -22.30 -22.09 -6.88
N ARG A 41 -23.50 -21.99 -6.30
CA ARG A 41 -24.08 -23.05 -5.47
C ARG A 41 -24.49 -24.27 -6.29
N ASN A 42 -24.60 -24.12 -7.61
CA ASN A 42 -24.91 -25.22 -8.52
C ASN A 42 -23.66 -26.06 -8.87
N GLU A 43 -22.46 -25.54 -8.62
CA GLU A 43 -21.23 -26.30 -8.84
C GLU A 43 -21.00 -27.36 -7.77
N PRO A 44 -20.25 -28.45 -8.09
CA PRO A 44 -19.85 -29.43 -7.10
C PRO A 44 -19.09 -28.78 -5.93
N LEU A 45 -19.31 -29.30 -4.72
CA LEU A 45 -18.68 -28.80 -3.48
C LEU A 45 -17.15 -28.68 -3.59
N GLU A 46 -16.51 -29.61 -4.29
CA GLU A 46 -15.06 -29.60 -4.46
C GLU A 46 -14.57 -28.44 -5.34
N GLU A 47 -15.35 -28.07 -6.37
CA GLU A 47 -15.04 -26.91 -7.20
C GLU A 47 -15.27 -25.61 -6.42
N GLN A 48 -16.34 -25.53 -5.62
CA GLN A 48 -16.58 -24.40 -4.71
C GLN A 48 -15.42 -24.20 -3.73
N LYS A 49 -14.92 -25.29 -3.13
CA LYS A 49 -13.75 -25.25 -2.23
C LYS A 49 -12.48 -24.77 -2.96
N LYS A 50 -12.25 -25.27 -4.17
CA LYS A 50 -11.09 -24.88 -4.98
C LYS A 50 -11.13 -23.39 -5.31
N GLN A 51 -12.29 -22.86 -5.72
CA GLN A 51 -12.48 -21.43 -5.94
C GLN A 51 -12.23 -20.61 -4.68
N TYR A 52 -12.75 -21.05 -3.53
CA TYR A 52 -12.51 -20.39 -2.25
C TYR A 52 -11.02 -20.34 -1.90
N GLU A 53 -10.30 -21.45 -2.02
CA GLU A 53 -8.86 -21.51 -1.71
C GLU A 53 -8.03 -20.63 -2.65
N VAL A 54 -8.40 -20.54 -3.93
CA VAL A 54 -7.76 -19.63 -4.89
C VAL A 54 -8.01 -18.17 -4.48
N LYS A 55 -9.27 -17.77 -4.26
CA LYS A 55 -9.64 -16.40 -3.85
C LYS A 55 -8.94 -16.01 -2.55
N LYS A 56 -8.88 -16.92 -1.57
CA LYS A 56 -8.17 -16.75 -0.30
C LYS A 56 -6.68 -16.51 -0.47
N ARG A 57 -6.00 -17.24 -1.36
CA ARG A 57 -4.57 -17.02 -1.66
C ARG A 57 -4.32 -15.64 -2.27
N ILE A 58 -5.19 -15.21 -3.18
CA ILE A 58 -5.10 -13.89 -3.81
C ILE A 58 -5.24 -12.80 -2.76
N VAL A 59 -6.27 -12.86 -1.90
CA VAL A 59 -6.47 -11.86 -0.84
C VAL A 59 -5.27 -11.80 0.11
N LYS A 60 -4.73 -12.96 0.52
CA LYS A 60 -3.53 -13.02 1.37
C LYS A 60 -2.32 -12.36 0.71
N ASP A 61 -2.10 -12.58 -0.59
CA ASP A 61 -1.01 -11.94 -1.32
C ASP A 61 -1.16 -10.42 -1.36
N LYS A 62 -2.38 -9.91 -1.64
CA LYS A 62 -2.67 -8.47 -1.65
C LYS A 62 -2.44 -7.84 -0.28
N ILE A 63 -2.88 -8.48 0.80
CA ILE A 63 -2.63 -8.02 2.18
C ILE A 63 -1.13 -7.92 2.45
N LYS A 64 -0.36 -8.97 2.13
CA LYS A 64 1.09 -8.98 2.36
C LYS A 64 1.82 -7.86 1.60
N ARG A 65 1.39 -7.53 0.38
CA ARG A 65 1.93 -6.40 -0.38
C ARG A 65 1.61 -5.06 0.28
N LEU A 66 0.37 -4.90 0.76
CA LEU A 66 -0.03 -3.70 1.49
C LEU A 66 0.77 -3.52 2.78
N GLU A 67 0.92 -4.59 3.56
CA GLU A 67 1.76 -4.62 4.76
C GLU A 67 3.21 -4.26 4.45
N THR A 68 3.75 -4.70 3.30
CA THR A 68 5.09 -4.33 2.86
C THR A 68 5.18 -2.83 2.57
N TYR A 69 4.21 -2.26 1.87
CA TYR A 69 4.22 -0.82 1.55
C TYR A 69 4.08 0.06 2.79
N VAL A 70 3.26 -0.34 3.76
CA VAL A 70 3.08 0.37 5.03
C VAL A 70 4.27 0.15 5.97
N GLY A 71 4.77 -1.10 6.09
CA GLY A 71 5.90 -1.45 6.95
C GLY A 71 7.24 -0.86 6.50
N LEU A 72 7.45 -0.74 5.19
CA LEU A 72 8.59 0.02 4.63
C LEU A 72 8.52 1.51 4.99
N ASP A 73 7.36 2.04 5.34
CA ASP A 73 7.24 3.42 5.79
C ASP A 73 7.76 3.61 7.20
N LEU A 74 7.44 2.69 8.12
CA LEU A 74 7.93 2.73 9.50
C LEU A 74 9.46 2.66 9.58
N ILE A 75 10.09 1.77 8.78
CA ILE A 75 11.56 1.59 8.78
C ILE A 75 12.27 2.79 8.11
N GLN A 76 11.67 3.41 7.09
CA GLN A 76 12.24 4.62 6.49
C GLN A 76 12.11 5.85 7.40
N GLN A 77 11.06 5.94 8.21
CA GLN A 77 10.90 7.03 9.18
C GLN A 77 11.96 6.95 10.29
N THR A 78 12.22 5.76 10.84
CA THR A 78 13.23 5.57 11.90
C THR A 78 14.66 5.82 11.39
N THR A 79 15.00 5.37 10.18
CA THR A 79 16.35 5.61 9.60
C THR A 79 16.61 7.06 9.22
N LYS A 80 15.59 7.85 8.84
CA LYS A 80 15.72 9.30 8.63
C LYS A 80 15.85 10.08 9.94
N ALA A 81 15.26 9.60 11.03
CA ALA A 81 15.38 10.23 12.35
C ALA A 81 16.81 10.10 12.90
N THR A 82 17.43 8.91 12.80
CA THR A 82 18.80 8.68 13.30
C THR A 82 19.87 9.49 12.54
N LYS A 83 19.68 9.78 11.23
CA LYS A 83 20.63 10.59 10.46
C LYS A 83 20.58 12.09 10.77
N LYS A 84 19.56 12.58 11.49
CA LYS A 84 19.51 13.99 11.93
C LYS A 84 20.25 14.23 13.25
N GLU A 85 20.65 13.17 13.96
CA GLU A 85 21.37 13.28 15.23
C GLU A 85 22.90 13.20 15.06
N GLU A 86 23.41 12.79 13.89
CA GLU A 86 24.87 12.71 13.61
C GLU A 86 25.45 13.96 12.91
N GLU A 87 24.64 14.94 12.49
CA GLU A 87 25.10 16.24 11.94
C GLU A 87 24.85 17.43 12.90
N GLY A 88 24.70 17.16 14.20
CA GLY A 88 24.52 18.17 15.26
C GLY A 88 25.77 18.47 16.05
#